data_AF-A0A2X1RRW8-F1
#
_entry.id   AF-A0A2X1RRW8-F1
#
_cell.length_a   1.000
_cell.length_b   1.000
_cell.length_c   1.000
_cell.angle_alpha   90.00
_cell.angle_beta   90.00
_cell.angle_gamma   90.00
#
_symmetry.space_group_name_H-M   'P 1'
#
loop_
_entity.id
_entity.type
_entity.pdbx_description
1 polymer ?
#
loop_
_entity_poly.entity_id
_entity_poly.type
_entity_poly.pdbx_seq_one_letter_code
_entity_poly.pdbx_strand_id
1 'polypeptide(L)'
;MTIESILSAIDSFIWGAPLLILLSGTGLYLTLRLGFIQIRYLPRALGYLFKKDKGGKGDVSSFAALCTALAATIGTGNIVGVATAVQAGGPGAIFWMWLVALLGMATKYAECLLAVKYRVRDKNGFMAGARCITLNAD
;
A
#
# COMPACT_ATOMS: atom_id res chain seq x y z
N MET A 1 -8.59 29.66 26.40
CA MET A 1 -8.25 28.52 25.54
C MET A 1 -8.57 28.93 24.11
N THR A 2 -7.55 29.12 23.29
CA THR A 2 -7.72 29.53 21.90
C THR A 2 -8.13 28.32 21.06
N ILE A 3 -8.85 28.53 19.96
CA ILE A 3 -9.29 27.45 19.05
C ILE A 3 -8.08 26.63 18.55
N GLU A 4 -6.93 27.29 18.34
CA GLU A 4 -5.64 26.67 18.01
C GLU A 4 -5.21 25.58 19.01
N SER A 5 -5.40 25.82 20.31
CA SER A 5 -5.02 24.84 21.34
C SER A 5 -5.90 23.60 21.29
N ILE A 6 -7.19 23.79 20.99
CA ILE A 6 -8.16 22.69 20.88
C ILE A 6 -7.88 21.89 19.61
N LEU A 7 -7.59 22.56 18.49
CA LEU A 7 -7.25 21.91 17.22
C LEU A 7 -5.97 21.08 17.34
N SER A 8 -4.92 21.62 17.96
CA SER A 8 -3.66 20.91 18.17
C SER A 8 -3.79 19.70 19.12
N ALA A 9 -4.64 19.80 20.15
CA ALA A 9 -4.93 18.68 21.04
C ALA A 9 -5.68 17.54 20.31
N ILE A 10 -6.63 17.88 19.44
CA ILE A 10 -7.35 16.89 18.63
C ILE A 10 -6.41 16.26 17.59
N ASP A 11 -5.58 17.06 16.92
CA ASP A 11 -4.64 16.58 15.90
C ASP A 11 -3.63 15.59 16.49
N SER A 12 -3.01 15.95 17.61
CA SER A 12 -2.07 15.06 18.31
C SER A 12 -2.73 13.79 18.87
N PHE A 13 -4.02 13.85 19.25
CA PHE A 13 -4.75 12.69 19.73
C PHE A 13 -5.13 11.73 18.58
N ILE A 14 -5.59 12.26 17.45
CA ILE A 14 -5.99 11.45 16.29
C ILE A 14 -4.76 10.90 15.57
N TRP A 15 -3.76 11.74 15.25
CA TRP A 15 -2.57 11.35 14.49
C TRP A 15 -1.47 10.72 15.35
N GLY A 16 -1.62 10.74 16.66
CA GLY A 16 -0.66 10.17 17.61
C GLY A 16 -0.82 8.67 17.83
N ALA A 17 -0.73 8.26 19.09
CA ALA A 17 -0.69 6.85 19.49
C ALA A 17 -1.90 6.00 19.03
N PRO A 18 -3.16 6.48 19.07
CA PRO A 18 -4.32 5.65 18.73
C PRO A 18 -4.31 5.16 17.27
N LEU A 19 -4.00 6.05 16.32
CA LEU A 19 -3.96 5.70 14.90
C LEU A 19 -2.79 4.78 14.59
N LEU A 20 -1.62 5.03 15.18
CA LEU A 20 -0.45 4.16 15.02
C LEU A 20 -0.71 2.75 15.57
N ILE A 21 -1.36 2.64 16.73
CA ILE A 21 -1.72 1.35 17.34
C ILE A 21 -2.79 0.64 16.50
N LEU A 22 -3.82 1.36 16.04
CA LEU A 22 -4.89 0.78 15.22
C LEU A 22 -4.36 0.27 13.88
N LEU A 23 -3.50 1.06 13.21
CA LEU A 23 -2.90 0.71 11.94
C LEU A 23 -1.94 -0.47 12.10
N SER A 24 -1.06 -0.41 13.09
CA SER A 24 -0.09 -1.48 13.36
C SER A 24 -0.78 -2.76 13.81
N GLY A 25 -1.82 -2.65 14.64
CA GLY A 25 -2.64 -3.77 15.11
C GLY A 25 -3.43 -4.42 13.97
N THR A 26 -4.05 -3.63 13.09
CA THR A 26 -4.77 -4.14 11.93
C THR A 26 -3.82 -4.82 10.94
N GLY A 27 -2.67 -4.20 10.67
CA GLY A 27 -1.64 -4.79 9.81
C GLY A 27 -1.07 -6.09 10.38
N LEU A 28 -0.86 -6.15 11.70
CA LEU A 28 -0.36 -7.37 12.37
C LEU A 28 -1.42 -8.47 12.35
N TYR A 29 -2.68 -8.12 12.65
CA TYR A 29 -3.82 -9.04 12.58
C TYR A 29 -3.99 -9.62 11.18
N LEU A 30 -3.94 -8.79 10.14
CA LEU A 30 -3.97 -9.23 8.75
C LEU A 30 -2.75 -10.10 8.40
N THR A 31 -1.55 -9.70 8.81
CA THR A 31 -0.32 -10.48 8.57
C THR A 31 -0.39 -11.89 9.16
N LEU A 32 -0.88 -12.01 10.40
CA LEU A 32 -1.07 -13.28 11.09
C LEU A 32 -2.19 -14.12 10.44
N ARG A 33 -3.33 -13.50 10.12
CA ARG A 33 -4.47 -14.18 9.48
C ARG A 33 -4.15 -14.65 8.05
N LEU A 34 -3.35 -13.88 7.31
CA LEU A 34 -2.87 -14.24 5.97
C LEU A 34 -1.63 -15.16 6.01
N GLY A 35 -1.15 -15.57 7.19
CA GLY A 35 -0.08 -16.57 7.33
C GLY A 35 1.27 -16.12 6.75
N PHE A 36 1.66 -14.85 6.94
CA PHE A 36 2.91 -14.30 6.40
C PHE A 36 3.05 -14.46 4.87
N ILE A 37 1.94 -14.26 4.14
CA ILE A 37 1.92 -14.29 2.68
C ILE A 37 3.02 -13.41 2.06
N GLN A 38 3.31 -12.26 2.67
CA GLN A 38 4.36 -11.34 2.20
C GLN A 38 5.76 -11.95 2.16
N ILE A 39 6.11 -12.87 3.05
CA ILE A 39 7.42 -13.53 3.04
C ILE A 39 7.40 -14.74 2.11
N ARG A 40 6.28 -15.47 2.05
CA ARG A 40 6.14 -16.71 1.27
C ARG A 40 5.95 -16.50 -0.23
N TYR A 41 5.20 -15.46 -0.62
CA TYR A 41 4.76 -15.26 -2.00
C TYR A 41 5.54 -14.17 -2.73
N LEU A 42 6.18 -13.23 -2.03
CA LEU A 42 7.04 -12.22 -2.65
C LEU A 42 8.15 -12.82 -3.52
N PRO A 43 8.96 -13.79 -3.06
CA PRO A 43 10.00 -14.40 -3.91
C PRO A 43 9.42 -15.18 -5.10
N ARG A 44 8.26 -15.84 -4.91
CA ARG A 44 7.56 -16.54 -6.01
C ARG A 44 7.04 -15.57 -7.07
N ALA A 45 6.43 -14.46 -6.63
CA ALA A 45 5.90 -13.41 -7.52
C ALA A 45 7.02 -12.74 -8.32
N LEU A 46 8.15 -12.41 -7.68
CA LEU A 46 9.33 -11.89 -8.36
C LEU A 46 9.86 -12.90 -9.40
N GLY A 47 9.90 -14.20 -9.06
CA GLY A 47 10.26 -15.24 -10.02
C GLY A 47 9.33 -15.32 -11.24
N TYR A 48 8.03 -15.07 -11.07
CA TYR A 48 7.07 -15.00 -12.18
C TYR A 48 7.20 -13.71 -13.00
N LEU A 49 7.56 -12.58 -12.38
CA LEU A 49 7.81 -11.31 -13.08
C LEU A 49 9.04 -11.38 -14.00
N PHE A 50 10.07 -12.12 -13.60
CA PHE A 50 11.28 -12.33 -14.41
C PHE A 50 11.19 -13.51 -15.39
N LYS A 51 10.23 -14.43 -15.22
CA LYS A 51 9.95 -15.47 -16.21
C LYS A 51 9.18 -14.87 -17.38
N LYS A 52 9.80 -14.87 -18.57
CA LYS A 52 9.20 -14.42 -19.82
C LYS A 52 7.96 -15.27 -20.14
N ASP A 53 6.79 -14.66 -20.07
CA ASP A 53 5.52 -15.31 -20.38
C ASP A 53 5.50 -15.70 -21.87
N LYS A 54 5.30 -16.99 -22.15
CA LYS A 54 5.09 -17.49 -23.51
C LYS A 54 3.60 -17.35 -23.82
N GLY A 55 3.16 -16.15 -24.22
CA GLY A 55 1.90 -15.98 -24.98
C GLY A 55 0.60 -15.76 -24.18
N GLY A 56 0.63 -15.03 -23.06
CA GLY A 56 -0.58 -14.58 -22.37
C GLY A 56 -1.19 -13.31 -22.98
N LYS A 57 -2.50 -13.30 -23.19
CA LYS A 57 -3.29 -12.16 -23.72
C LYS A 57 -3.33 -10.97 -22.74
N GLY A 58 -2.33 -10.10 -22.77
CA GLY A 58 -2.34 -8.81 -22.07
C GLY A 58 -1.44 -7.79 -22.77
N ASP A 59 -1.97 -6.61 -23.06
CA ASP A 59 -1.31 -5.54 -23.86
C ASP A 59 -0.03 -4.96 -23.23
N VAL A 60 0.33 -5.34 -22.00
CA VAL A 60 1.47 -4.79 -21.27
C VAL A 60 2.19 -5.92 -20.53
N SER A 61 3.51 -6.01 -20.67
CA SER A 61 4.35 -6.95 -19.90
C SER A 61 4.10 -6.75 -18.40
N SER A 62 3.93 -7.85 -17.65
CA SER A 62 3.77 -7.82 -16.17
C SER A 62 4.85 -6.99 -15.48
N PHE A 63 6.06 -6.97 -16.05
CA PHE A 63 7.16 -6.13 -15.59
C PHE A 63 6.91 -4.64 -15.87
N ALA A 64 6.42 -4.29 -17.05
CA ALA A 64 6.11 -2.89 -17.39
C ALA A 64 4.97 -2.34 -16.52
N ALA A 65 3.92 -3.14 -16.25
CA ALA A 65 2.85 -2.76 -15.33
C ALA A 65 3.37 -2.52 -13.90
N LEU A 66 4.30 -3.36 -13.43
CA LEU A 66 4.98 -3.17 -12.15
C LEU A 66 5.79 -1.87 -12.13
N CYS A 67 6.59 -1.60 -13.17
CA CYS A 67 7.37 -0.37 -13.28
C CYS A 67 6.48 0.88 -13.27
N THR A 68 5.34 0.86 -13.95
CA THR A 68 4.37 1.97 -13.91
C THR A 68 3.83 2.20 -12.50
N ALA A 69 3.46 1.14 -11.79
CA ALA A 69 2.98 1.25 -10.41
C ALA A 69 4.07 1.74 -9.43
N LEU A 70 5.33 1.30 -9.63
CA LEU A 70 6.47 1.77 -8.85
C LEU A 70 6.78 3.23 -9.14
N ALA A 71 6.79 3.66 -10.39
CA ALA A 71 7.00 5.05 -10.77
C ALA A 71 5.91 5.97 -10.20
N ALA A 72 4.66 5.51 -10.13
CA ALA A 72 3.56 6.27 -9.53
C ALA A 72 3.68 6.40 -8.00
N THR A 73 4.39 5.50 -7.33
CA THR A 73 4.52 5.48 -5.87
C THR A 73 5.84 6.03 -5.36
N ILE A 74 6.89 6.02 -6.18
CA ILE A 74 8.21 6.57 -5.85
C ILE A 74 8.28 8.02 -6.38
N GLY A 75 8.29 8.99 -5.46
CA GLY A 75 8.44 10.40 -5.80
C GLY A 75 9.30 11.15 -4.79
N THR A 76 9.58 12.41 -5.09
CA THR A 76 10.39 13.31 -4.25
C THR A 76 9.86 13.40 -2.82
N GLY A 77 8.53 13.32 -2.64
CA GLY A 77 7.86 13.32 -1.34
C GLY A 77 8.28 12.17 -0.43
N ASN A 78 8.53 10.96 -0.96
CA ASN A 78 9.00 9.85 -0.14
C ASN A 78 10.43 10.09 0.36
N ILE A 79 11.29 10.69 -0.46
CA ILE A 79 12.68 10.97 -0.11
C ILE A 79 12.74 12.03 1.00
N VAL A 80 12.00 13.13 0.83
CA VAL A 80 11.92 14.20 1.83
C VAL A 80 11.24 13.72 3.12
N GLY A 81 10.21 12.88 3.00
CA GLY A 81 9.54 12.24 4.14
C GLY A 81 10.47 11.34 4.95
N VAL A 82 11.30 10.53 4.29
CA VAL A 82 12.32 9.71 4.97
C VAL A 82 13.36 10.59 5.65
N ALA A 83 13.86 11.62 4.95
CA ALA A 83 14.87 12.53 5.50
C ALA A 83 14.37 13.26 6.76
N THR A 84 13.15 13.79 6.73
CA THR A 84 12.52 14.46 7.87
C THR A 84 12.22 13.49 9.02
N ALA A 85 11.75 12.27 8.73
CA ALA A 85 11.50 11.24 9.74
C ALA A 85 12.79 10.80 10.46
N VAL A 86 13.89 10.63 9.74
CA VAL A 86 15.19 10.29 10.33
C VAL A 86 15.78 11.48 11.11
N GLN A 87 15.59 12.71 10.62
CA GLN A 87 16.05 13.90 11.32
C GLN A 87 15.28 14.15 12.62
N ALA A 88 13.96 13.92 12.63
CA ALA A 88 13.12 14.11 13.81
C ALA A 88 13.15 12.92 14.79
N GLY A 89 13.17 11.69 14.28
CA GLY A 89 13.10 10.46 15.09
C GLY A 89 14.46 9.80 15.38
N GLY A 90 15.55 10.34 14.84
CA GLY A 90 16.89 9.76 14.93
C GLY A 90 17.06 8.48 14.11
N PRO A 91 18.22 7.80 14.21
CA PRO A 91 18.54 6.63 13.39
C PRO A 91 17.62 5.43 13.66
N GLY A 92 16.95 5.39 14.81
CA GLY A 92 15.97 4.34 15.16
C GLY A 92 14.69 4.38 14.33
N ALA A 93 14.39 5.49 13.65
CA ALA A 93 13.20 5.61 12.80
C ALA A 93 13.19 4.58 11.66
N ILE A 94 14.36 4.23 11.13
CA ILE A 94 14.49 3.30 9.98
C ILE A 94 13.93 1.91 10.34
N PHE A 95 14.17 1.43 11.56
CA PHE A 95 13.63 0.15 12.03
C PHE A 95 12.09 0.16 12.04
N TRP A 96 11.50 1.24 12.54
CA TRP A 96 10.05 1.40 12.57
C TRP A 96 9.44 1.56 11.17
N MET A 97 10.15 2.24 10.26
CA MET A 97 9.73 2.35 8.85
C MET A 97 9.68 0.99 8.17
N TRP A 98 10.66 0.11 8.40
CA TRP A 98 10.61 -1.25 7.86
C TRP A 98 9.48 -2.08 8.47
N LEU A 99 9.24 -1.97 9.78
CA LEU A 99 8.14 -2.66 10.45
C LEU A 99 6.79 -2.23 9.87
N VAL A 100 6.55 -0.92 9.73
CA VAL A 100 5.32 -0.39 9.13
C VAL A 100 5.22 -0.76 7.65
N ALA A 101 6.33 -0.78 6.90
CA ALA A 101 6.33 -1.22 5.51
C ALA A 101 5.91 -2.70 5.37
N LEU A 102 6.40 -3.58 6.25
CA LEU A 102 5.97 -4.98 6.29
C LEU A 102 4.46 -5.08 6.54
N LEU A 103 3.93 -4.37 7.53
CA LEU A 103 2.49 -4.36 7.84
C LEU A 103 1.64 -3.75 6.71
N GLY A 104 2.17 -2.71 6.06
CA GLY A 104 1.54 -2.05 4.92
C GLY A 104 1.42 -2.95 3.69
N MET A 105 2.40 -3.82 3.44
CA MET A 105 2.35 -4.79 2.34
C MET A 105 1.19 -5.76 2.47
N ALA A 106 0.93 -6.32 3.67
CA ALA A 106 -0.21 -7.20 3.90
C ALA A 106 -1.54 -6.50 3.59
N THR A 107 -1.68 -5.25 4.03
CA THR A 107 -2.91 -4.45 3.83
C THR A 107 -3.11 -4.14 2.34
N LYS A 108 -2.07 -3.67 1.65
CA LYS A 108 -2.11 -3.41 0.20
C LYS A 108 -2.41 -4.69 -0.60
N TYR A 109 -1.86 -5.83 -0.18
CA TYR A 109 -2.14 -7.10 -0.81
C TYR A 109 -3.61 -7.52 -0.64
N ALA A 110 -4.19 -7.34 0.54
CA ALA A 110 -5.60 -7.60 0.79
C ALA A 110 -6.51 -6.70 -0.07
N GLU A 111 -6.19 -5.41 -0.18
CA GLU A 111 -6.88 -4.46 -1.08
C GLU A 111 -6.82 -4.93 -2.54
N CYS A 112 -5.63 -5.30 -3.03
CA CYS A 112 -5.46 -5.80 -4.40
C CYS A 112 -6.19 -7.13 -4.65
N LEU A 113 -6.17 -8.06 -3.70
CA LEU A 113 -6.92 -9.32 -3.82
C LEU A 113 -8.43 -9.10 -3.87
N LEU A 114 -8.96 -8.23 -3.01
CA LEU A 114 -10.37 -7.85 -3.03
C LEU A 114 -10.73 -7.17 -4.35
N ALA A 115 -9.88 -6.28 -4.84
CA ALA A 115 -10.05 -5.61 -6.12
C ALA A 115 -10.13 -6.59 -7.30
N VAL A 116 -9.33 -7.66 -7.29
CA VAL A 116 -9.38 -8.71 -8.31
C VAL A 116 -10.62 -9.61 -8.14
N LYS A 117 -11.01 -9.93 -6.89
CA LYS A 117 -12.17 -10.77 -6.59
C LYS A 117 -13.50 -10.11 -6.96
N TYR A 118 -13.64 -8.80 -6.71
CA TYR A 118 -14.85 -8.03 -7.02
C TYR A 118 -14.77 -7.31 -8.37
N ARG A 119 -13.83 -7.72 -9.24
CA ARG A 119 -13.66 -7.15 -10.57
C ARG A 119 -14.86 -7.52 -11.46
N VAL A 120 -15.79 -6.60 -11.63
CA VAL A 120 -16.89 -6.74 -12.60
C VAL A 120 -16.40 -6.23 -13.96
N ARG A 121 -16.63 -7.01 -15.03
CA ARG A 121 -16.35 -6.58 -16.40
C ARG A 121 -17.45 -5.65 -16.88
N ASP A 122 -17.08 -4.47 -17.33
CA ASP A 122 -18.01 -3.57 -18.03
C ASP A 122 -18.33 -4.11 -19.43
N LYS A 123 -19.49 -3.73 -19.98
CA LYS A 123 -20.04 -4.20 -21.27
C LYS A 123 -19.15 -3.85 -22.47
N ASN A 124 -18.25 -2.87 -22.32
CA ASN A 124 -17.34 -2.40 -23.36
C ASN A 124 -15.95 -3.06 -23.34
N GLY A 125 -15.75 -4.13 -22.57
CA GLY A 125 -14.49 -4.90 -22.57
C GLY A 125 -13.31 -4.22 -21.87
N PHE A 126 -13.51 -3.01 -21.30
CA PHE A 126 -12.49 -2.33 -20.52
C PHE A 126 -12.37 -2.89 -19.10
N MET A 127 -11.13 -3.11 -18.72
CA MET A 127 -10.72 -3.66 -17.44
C MET A 127 -10.69 -2.57 -16.36
N ALA A 128 -11.86 -2.17 -15.83
CA ALA A 128 -11.91 -1.22 -14.72
C ALA A 128 -11.33 -1.82 -13.44
N GLY A 129 -10.27 -1.22 -12.90
CA GLY A 129 -9.74 -1.53 -11.57
C GLY A 129 -10.67 -0.98 -10.48
N ALA A 130 -10.68 -1.62 -9.31
CA ALA A 130 -11.64 -1.42 -8.22
C ALA A 130 -11.74 0.02 -7.62
N ARG A 131 -10.97 0.99 -8.10
CA ARG A 131 -11.09 2.41 -7.72
C ARG A 131 -11.85 3.26 -8.75
N CYS A 132 -12.03 2.79 -9.98
CA CYS A 132 -12.68 3.57 -11.05
C CYS A 132 -14.19 3.30 -11.17
N ILE A 133 -14.71 2.21 -10.60
CA ILE A 133 -16.13 1.83 -10.70
C ILE A 133 -17.06 2.55 -9.71
N THR A 134 -16.56 3.48 -8.89
CA THR A 134 -17.39 4.24 -7.93
C THR A 134 -17.53 5.73 -8.27
N LEU A 135 -17.04 6.20 -9.43
CA LEU A 135 -17.09 7.63 -9.81
C LEU A 135 -17.88 7.90 -11.10
N ASN A 136 -18.86 7.06 -11.44
CA ASN A 136 -19.81 7.39 -12.50
C ASN A 136 -21.22 6.84 -12.24
N ALA A 137 -21.72 7.11 -11.03
CA ALA A 137 -23.14 7.33 -10.84
C ALA A 137 -23.28 8.86 -10.75
N ASP A 138 -23.96 9.42 -11.76
CA ASP A 138 -24.21 10.83 -12.08
C ASP A 138 -23.16 11.51 -12.99
#